data_AF-A0A3D3W1K6-F1
#
_entry.id   AF-A0A3D3W1K6-F1
#
_cell.length_a   1.000
_cell.length_b   1.000
_cell.length_c   1.000
_cell.angle_alpha   90.00
_cell.angle_beta   90.00
_cell.angle_gamma   90.00
#
_symmetry.space_group_name_H-M   'P 1'
#
loop_
_entity.id
_entity.type
_entity.pdbx_description
1 polymer ?
#
loop_
_entity_poly.entity_id
_entity_poly.type
_entity_poly.pdbx_seq_one_letter_code
_entity_poly.pdbx_strand_id
1 'polypeptide(L)'
;FWSQQGAWGWNQLYQPNTRAALLQQVLEKIPATAKVASTDYVHTRLTHYERSYDYSDYVRAVNNYRPGVPADTDYIIIDTGHRYSTIRRPQDIRELQTEPELWELLPDETNGLFLVLKRRSSGSHTGQ
;
A
#
# COMPACT_ATOMS: atom_id res chain seq x y z
N PHE A 1 -6.65 -9.02 -32.25
CA PHE A 1 -5.68 -7.98 -31.84
C PHE A 1 -5.37 -6.94 -32.94
N TRP A 2 -6.12 -6.89 -34.05
CA TRP A 2 -6.06 -5.82 -35.06
C TRP A 2 -7.40 -5.66 -35.80
N SER A 3 -8.50 -5.50 -35.06
CA SER A 3 -9.81 -5.22 -35.67
C SER A 3 -10.23 -3.80 -35.33
N GLN A 4 -10.40 -2.94 -36.35
CA GLN A 4 -11.01 -1.62 -36.17
C GLN A 4 -12.52 -1.68 -35.91
N GLN A 5 -13.13 -2.87 -35.90
CA GLN A 5 -14.57 -3.08 -35.67
C GLN A 5 -14.95 -3.46 -34.23
N GLY A 6 -13.98 -3.57 -33.31
CA GLY A 6 -14.28 -3.81 -31.90
C GLY A 6 -14.44 -2.49 -31.15
N ALA A 7 -15.45 -2.38 -30.27
CA ALA A 7 -15.63 -1.24 -29.36
C ALA A 7 -14.46 -1.03 -28.36
N TRP A 8 -13.38 -1.79 -28.50
CA TRP A 8 -12.17 -1.79 -27.68
C TRP A 8 -11.06 -1.07 -28.44
N GLY A 9 -11.22 0.25 -28.64
CA GLY A 9 -10.15 1.08 -29.18
C GLY A 9 -8.94 1.11 -28.23
N TRP A 10 -7.74 1.29 -28.77
CA TRP A 10 -6.51 1.49 -27.99
C TRP A 10 -6.69 2.51 -26.85
N ASN A 11 -7.48 3.57 -27.07
CA ASN A 11 -7.87 4.53 -26.05
C ASN A 11 -8.54 3.94 -24.81
N GLN A 12 -9.31 2.85 -24.88
CA GLN A 12 -9.88 2.20 -23.69
C GLN A 12 -8.89 1.24 -23.00
N LEU A 13 -7.93 0.69 -23.74
CA LEU A 13 -6.95 -0.27 -23.23
C LEU A 13 -5.78 0.40 -22.49
N TYR A 14 -5.43 1.63 -22.88
CA TYR A 14 -4.27 2.36 -22.33
C TYR A 14 -4.64 3.47 -21.35
N GLN A 15 -5.92 3.71 -21.07
CA GLN A 15 -6.33 4.65 -20.03
C GLN A 15 -6.15 4.02 -18.64
N PRO A 16 -5.45 4.69 -17.71
CA PRO A 16 -5.47 4.29 -16.31
C PRO A 16 -6.93 4.25 -15.85
N ASN A 17 -7.37 3.09 -15.37
CA ASN A 17 -8.65 3.04 -14.66
C ASN A 17 -8.56 3.88 -13.37
N THR A 18 -9.71 4.24 -12.80
CA THR A 18 -9.78 5.08 -11.59
C THR A 18 -8.85 4.59 -10.48
N ARG A 19 -8.73 3.27 -10.32
CA ARG A 19 -7.84 2.64 -9.34
C ARG A 19 -6.36 2.89 -9.61
N ALA A 20 -5.91 2.84 -10.87
CA ALA A 20 -4.53 3.16 -11.24
C ALA A 20 -4.23 4.66 -11.08
N ALA A 21 -5.16 5.54 -11.44
CA ALA A 21 -5.00 6.98 -11.28
C ALA A 21 -4.90 7.39 -9.80
N LEU A 22 -5.76 6.84 -8.94
CA LEU A 22 -5.72 7.12 -7.50
C LEU A 22 -4.48 6.52 -6.83
N LEU A 23 -4.01 5.37 -7.29
CA LEU A 23 -2.74 4.82 -6.79
C LEU A 23 -1.57 5.74 -7.10
N GLN A 24 -1.53 6.34 -8.30
CA GLN A 24 -0.48 7.29 -8.67
C GLN A 24 -0.45 8.48 -7.71
N GLN A 25 -1.61 9.03 -7.33
CA GLN A 25 -1.72 10.11 -6.34
C GLN A 25 -1.22 9.70 -4.94
N VAL A 26 -1.42 8.45 -4.55
CA VAL A 26 -0.86 7.90 -3.29
C VAL A 26 0.66 7.85 -3.38
N LEU A 27 1.22 7.31 -4.47
CA LEU A 27 2.66 7.13 -4.63
C LEU A 27 3.42 8.46 -4.67
N GLU A 28 2.85 9.51 -5.28
CA GLU A 28 3.45 10.85 -5.33
C GLU A 28 3.71 11.48 -3.96
N LYS A 29 3.01 11.02 -2.92
CA LYS A 29 3.17 11.50 -1.54
C LYS A 29 4.19 10.71 -0.73
N ILE A 30 4.63 9.57 -1.24
CA ILE A 30 5.56 8.69 -0.54
C ILE A 30 6.97 8.93 -1.12
N PRO A 31 7.95 9.33 -0.30
CA PRO A 31 9.31 9.55 -0.76
C PRO A 31 9.91 8.28 -1.39
N ALA A 32 10.64 8.41 -2.48
CA ALA A 32 11.33 7.27 -3.11
C ALA A 32 12.36 6.60 -2.17
N THR A 33 12.86 7.31 -1.16
CA THR A 33 13.74 6.76 -0.12
C THR A 33 12.99 5.95 0.95
N ALA A 34 11.67 5.73 0.81
CA ALA A 34 10.91 4.98 1.79
C ALA A 34 10.99 3.45 1.56
N LYS A 35 10.84 2.70 2.64
CA LYS A 35 10.63 1.25 2.63
C LYS A 35 9.14 0.97 2.76
N VAL A 36 8.53 0.37 1.75
CA VAL A 36 7.07 0.33 1.60
C VAL A 36 6.55 -1.11 1.56
N ALA A 37 5.61 -1.44 2.45
CA ALA A 37 4.87 -2.69 2.41
C ALA A 37 3.56 -2.57 1.60
N SER A 38 3.27 -3.65 0.89
CA SER A 38 2.53 -3.74 -0.36
C SER A 38 1.51 -4.86 -0.50
N THR A 39 0.20 -4.60 -0.64
CA THR A 39 -0.67 -5.63 -1.28
C THR A 39 -0.29 -5.83 -2.76
N ASP A 40 -0.55 -7.03 -3.32
CA ASP A 40 -0.09 -7.48 -4.64
C ASP A 40 -0.30 -6.49 -5.78
N TYR A 41 -1.49 -5.87 -5.86
CA TYR A 41 -1.79 -4.92 -6.93
C TYR A 41 -0.84 -3.73 -6.92
N VAL A 42 -0.47 -3.26 -5.72
CA VAL A 42 0.42 -2.11 -5.55
C VAL A 42 1.89 -2.53 -5.69
N HIS A 43 2.23 -3.75 -5.31
CA HIS A 43 3.63 -4.18 -5.11
C HIS A 43 4.47 -4.04 -6.38
N THR A 44 3.89 -4.32 -7.54
CA THR A 44 4.56 -4.20 -8.85
C THR A 44 4.93 -2.78 -9.26
N ARG A 45 4.40 -1.76 -8.57
CA ARG A 45 4.63 -0.33 -8.85
C ARG A 45 5.62 0.32 -7.89
N LEU A 46 6.17 -0.44 -6.93
CA LEU A 46 7.09 0.05 -5.91
C LEU A 46 8.57 -0.20 -6.24
N THR A 47 8.89 -0.58 -7.47
CA THR A 47 10.25 -0.93 -7.92
C THR A 47 11.27 0.20 -7.82
N HIS A 48 10.81 1.45 -7.67
CA HIS A 48 11.65 2.65 -7.58
C HIS A 48 11.85 3.15 -6.14
N TYR A 49 11.29 2.46 -5.15
CA TYR A 49 11.47 2.78 -3.74
C TYR A 49 12.72 2.09 -3.19
N GLU A 50 13.26 2.57 -2.06
CA GLU A 50 14.43 1.97 -1.40
C GLU A 50 14.22 0.47 -1.16
N ARG A 51 13.01 0.10 -0.72
CA ARG A 51 12.61 -1.30 -0.56
C ARG A 51 11.12 -1.47 -0.68
N SER A 52 10.69 -2.58 -1.28
CA SER A 52 9.30 -3.01 -1.27
C SER A 52 9.13 -4.35 -0.54
N TYR A 53 8.07 -4.47 0.24
CA TYR A 53 7.69 -5.69 0.96
C TYR A 53 6.31 -6.16 0.55
N ASP A 54 6.10 -7.47 0.62
CA ASP A 54 4.76 -8.06 0.50
C ASP A 54 3.99 -7.81 1.80
N TYR A 55 2.77 -7.30 1.68
CA TYR A 55 1.81 -7.18 2.77
C TYR A 55 0.68 -8.18 2.55
N SER A 56 0.82 -9.33 3.20
CA SER A 56 -0.11 -10.45 3.15
C SER A 56 -0.07 -11.22 4.48
N ASP A 57 -1.02 -12.14 4.67
CA ASP A 57 -1.05 -13.00 5.86
C ASP A 57 0.08 -14.05 5.88
N TYR A 58 0.89 -14.13 4.82
CA TYR A 58 2.01 -15.06 4.74
C TYR A 58 3.20 -14.55 5.56
N VAL A 59 3.58 -15.31 6.59
CA VAL A 59 4.84 -15.06 7.31
C VAL A 59 6.04 -15.29 6.38
N ARG A 60 6.97 -14.34 6.35
CA ARG A 60 8.14 -14.36 5.44
C ARG A 60 9.45 -14.30 6.21
N ALA A 61 10.51 -14.89 5.64
CA ALA A 61 11.87 -14.82 6.18
C ALA A 61 12.37 -13.38 6.36
N VAL A 62 11.96 -12.45 5.48
CA VAL A 62 12.33 -11.03 5.57
C VAL A 62 11.81 -10.34 6.83
N ASN A 63 10.79 -10.91 7.49
CA ASN A 63 10.30 -10.48 8.80
C ASN A 63 10.53 -11.57 9.87
N ASN A 64 11.59 -12.37 9.75
CA ASN A 64 11.91 -13.46 10.69
C ASN A 64 10.74 -14.42 10.96
N TYR A 65 9.90 -14.69 9.96
CA TYR A 65 8.69 -15.49 10.08
C TYR A 65 7.68 -14.99 11.13
N ARG A 66 7.71 -13.69 11.43
CA ARG A 66 6.73 -13.03 12.31
C ARG A 66 5.58 -12.46 11.47
N PRO A 67 4.35 -12.42 12.02
CA PRO A 67 3.25 -11.69 11.40
C PRO A 67 3.55 -10.20 11.24
N GLY A 68 2.92 -9.58 10.23
CA GLY A 68 3.07 -8.15 9.95
C GLY A 68 4.28 -7.81 9.08
N VAL A 69 4.61 -6.51 9.07
CA VAL A 69 5.70 -5.96 8.26
C VAL A 69 7.05 -5.94 9.00
N PRO A 70 8.18 -5.95 8.27
CA PRO A 70 9.49 -5.70 8.86
C PRO A 70 9.54 -4.39 9.66
N ALA A 71 10.33 -4.38 10.74
CA ALA A 71 10.40 -3.25 11.68
C ALA A 71 10.93 -1.94 11.06
N ASP A 72 11.65 -2.03 9.93
CA ASP A 72 12.17 -0.91 9.15
C ASP A 72 11.18 -0.35 8.11
N THR A 73 9.95 -0.86 8.07
CA THR A 73 8.92 -0.39 7.14
C THR A 73 8.43 1.02 7.51
N ASP A 74 8.46 1.94 6.55
CA ASP A 74 8.03 3.33 6.71
C ASP A 74 6.55 3.53 6.36
N TYR A 75 6.06 2.81 5.35
CA TYR A 75 4.68 2.93 4.86
C TYR A 75 4.06 1.56 4.55
N ILE A 76 2.74 1.46 4.69
CA ILE A 76 1.96 0.31 4.23
C ILE A 76 0.85 0.81 3.32
N ILE A 77 0.73 0.25 2.11
CA ILE A 77 -0.32 0.57 1.14
C ILE A 77 -1.18 -0.66 0.89
N ILE A 78 -2.44 -0.58 1.28
CA ILE A 78 -3.38 -1.69 1.20
C ILE A 78 -4.45 -1.35 0.17
N ASP A 79 -4.55 -2.18 -0.87
CA ASP A 79 -5.65 -2.14 -1.80
C ASP A 79 -6.88 -2.87 -1.23
N THR A 80 -7.96 -2.13 -1.02
CA THR A 80 -9.22 -2.68 -0.51
C THR A 80 -10.09 -3.24 -1.62
N GLY A 81 -9.76 -2.98 -2.89
CA GLY A 81 -10.60 -3.30 -4.05
C GLY A 81 -10.40 -4.73 -4.60
N HIS A 82 -9.31 -5.41 -4.26
CA HIS A 82 -9.03 -6.74 -4.79
C HIS A 82 -10.02 -7.80 -4.28
N ARG A 83 -10.42 -8.75 -5.13
CA ARG A 83 -11.40 -9.80 -4.77
C ARG A 83 -10.95 -10.69 -3.61
N TYR A 84 -9.64 -10.85 -3.42
CA TYR A 84 -9.07 -11.64 -2.33
C TYR A 84 -8.60 -10.78 -1.14
N SER A 85 -8.83 -9.47 -1.18
CA SER A 85 -8.48 -8.62 -0.04
C SER A 85 -9.42 -8.91 1.13
N THR A 86 -8.84 -9.25 2.27
CA THR A 86 -9.54 -9.43 3.56
C THR A 86 -9.68 -8.12 4.33
N ILE A 87 -8.90 -7.10 3.95
CA ILE A 87 -8.88 -5.78 4.58
C ILE A 87 -9.68 -4.81 3.73
N ARG A 88 -10.79 -4.31 4.28
CA ARG A 88 -11.71 -3.38 3.58
C ARG A 88 -11.82 -2.02 4.26
N ARG A 89 -11.42 -1.94 5.53
CA ARG A 89 -11.51 -0.73 6.36
C ARG A 89 -10.39 -0.72 7.39
N PRO A 90 -10.08 0.45 7.99
CA PRO A 90 -8.98 0.59 8.96
C PRO A 90 -9.03 -0.41 10.13
N GLN A 91 -10.23 -0.78 10.58
CA GLN A 91 -10.44 -1.70 11.70
C GLN A 91 -9.96 -3.13 11.39
N ASP A 92 -9.81 -3.48 10.11
CA ASP A 92 -9.33 -4.80 9.71
C ASP A 92 -7.78 -4.85 9.69
N ILE A 93 -7.10 -3.71 9.83
CA ILE A 93 -5.63 -3.62 9.73
C ILE A 93 -5.00 -4.05 11.05
N ARG A 94 -4.13 -5.06 11.01
CA ARG A 94 -3.41 -5.60 12.17
C ARG A 94 -2.63 -4.50 12.90
N GLU A 95 -1.84 -3.72 12.18
CA GLU A 95 -0.93 -2.72 12.74
C GLU A 95 -1.66 -1.64 13.55
N LEU A 96 -2.88 -1.26 13.15
CA LEU A 96 -3.70 -0.32 13.92
C LEU A 96 -4.35 -0.96 15.16
N GLN A 97 -4.50 -2.28 15.18
CA GLN A 97 -5.07 -3.01 16.32
C GLN A 97 -4.00 -3.35 17.36
N THR A 98 -2.80 -3.76 16.91
CA THR A 98 -1.77 -4.31 17.79
C THR A 98 -0.65 -3.34 18.12
N GLU A 99 -0.42 -2.35 17.25
CA GLU A 99 0.70 -1.39 17.36
C GLU A 99 0.25 0.06 17.03
N PRO A 100 -0.91 0.57 17.54
CA PRO A 100 -1.45 1.88 17.17
C PRO A 100 -0.53 3.06 17.52
N GLU A 101 0.37 2.88 18.48
CA GLU A 101 1.39 3.84 18.88
C GLU A 101 2.55 3.93 17.89
N LEU A 102 2.70 2.96 16.99
CA LEU A 102 3.73 2.94 15.95
C LEU A 102 3.20 3.35 14.58
N TRP A 103 1.89 3.30 14.38
CA TRP A 103 1.28 3.52 13.08
C TRP A 103 0.20 4.59 13.11
N GLU A 104 0.16 5.40 12.07
CA GLU A 104 -0.93 6.33 11.81
C GLU A 104 -1.56 6.04 10.46
N LEU A 105 -2.89 6.04 10.43
CA LEU A 105 -3.65 6.04 9.19
C LEU A 105 -3.62 7.45 8.60
N LEU A 106 -3.16 7.57 7.35
CA LEU A 106 -3.22 8.84 6.63
C LEU A 106 -4.65 9.12 6.14
N PRO A 107 -5.04 10.39 5.96
CA PRO A 107 -6.34 10.74 5.40
C PRO A 107 -6.61 10.03 4.07
N ASP A 108 -7.83 9.52 3.91
CA ASP A 108 -8.24 8.87 2.67
C ASP A 108 -8.64 9.91 1.62
N GLU A 109 -7.90 9.91 0.51
CA GLU A 109 -8.17 10.73 -0.68
C GLU A 109 -8.55 9.86 -1.89
N THR A 110 -8.84 8.58 -1.65
CA THR A 110 -9.06 7.56 -2.68
C THR A 110 -10.45 6.94 -2.65
N ASN A 111 -11.37 7.51 -1.84
CA ASN A 111 -12.74 7.02 -1.63
C ASN A 111 -12.76 5.54 -1.18
N GLY A 112 -11.85 5.20 -0.27
CA GLY A 112 -11.74 3.90 0.36
C GLY A 112 -10.98 2.85 -0.46
N LEU A 113 -10.49 3.17 -1.67
CA LEU A 113 -9.78 2.20 -2.52
C LEU A 113 -8.41 1.82 -1.97
N PHE A 114 -7.71 2.75 -1.35
CA PHE A 114 -6.42 2.52 -0.73
C PHE A 114 -6.41 3.01 0.71
N LEU A 115 -5.97 2.14 1.62
CA LEU A 115 -5.64 2.51 2.99
C LEU A 115 -4.13 2.67 3.07
N VAL A 116 -3.67 3.81 3.60
CA VAL A 116 -2.25 4.14 3.70
C VAL A 116 -1.88 4.36 5.15
N LEU A 117 -0.98 3.52 5.67
CA LEU A 117 -0.37 3.72 6.97
C LEU A 117 1.00 4.34 6.80
N LYS A 118 1.35 5.21 7.73
CA LYS A 118 2.70 5.74 7.92
C LYS A 118 3.21 5.33 9.29
N ARG A 119 4.48 4.93 9.35
CA ARG A 119 5.20 4.70 10.60
C ARG A 119 5.34 6.04 11.30
N ARG A 120 4.89 6.12 12.55
CA ARG A 120 5.14 7.29 13.39
C ARG A 120 6.64 7.38 13.60
N SER A 121 7.22 8.53 13.29
CA SER A 121 8.60 8.83 13.70
C SER A 121 8.63 8.68 15.21
N SER A 122 9.53 7.86 15.75
CA SER A 122 9.78 7.82 17.19
C SER A 122 10.21 9.22 17.62
N GLY A 123 9.25 10.02 18.09
CA GLY A 123 9.52 11.29 18.72
C GLY A 123 10.46 11.01 19.87
N SER A 124 11.62 11.67 19.84
CA SER A 124 12.56 11.82 20.94
C SER A 124 11.86 11.68 22.30
N HIS A 125 12.17 10.59 23.02
CA HIS A 125 12.06 10.57 24.47
C HIS A 125 13.00 11.65 25.01
N THR A 126 12.50 12.88 25.11
CA THR A 126 13.10 13.87 26.00
C THR A 126 12.70 13.44 27.41
N GLY A 127 13.55 12.61 28.01
CA GLY A 127 13.41 12.22 29.41
C GLY A 127 13.36 13.48 30.28
N GLN A 128 12.40 13.49 31.21
CA GLN A 128 12.48 14.31 32.42
C GLN A 128 13.27 13.53 33.46
#